data_AF-W9XMT5-F1
#
_entry.id   AF-W9XMT5-F1
#
_cell.length_a   1.000
_cell.length_b   1.000
_cell.length_c   1.000
_cell.angle_alpha   90.00
_cell.angle_beta   90.00
_cell.angle_gamma   90.00
#
_symmetry.space_group_name_H-M   'P 1'
#
loop_
_entity.id
_entity.type
_entity.pdbx_description
1 polymer ?
#
loop_
_entity_poly.entity_id
_entity_poly.type
_entity_poly.pdbx_seq_one_letter_code
_entity_poly.pdbx_strand_id
1 'polypeptide(L)'
;MELLTTFEKYCSLSLPLSTYLPELRFFQSGTVTIYAGKERRELAVHKAILSESGSPSLQKLAEPGWRESSEGCIDWTHTSTPTVERVLTWLYLRDYTSPDPIRREGSVRSEEADNIVDGQDPKVREDTQSVAGQYGEIEESNEAVEPLAEAEAAPEPPPEPDYSDVEDLELQNAILDSCSQRPLTPLGTCVGLPPVTTTYKTAAGLFEEEEFPIHSFSYREPLLAHVEVYSFGKYHFLRGLQDLALQRMIVTLRKIDCSVKYAREELGEIIEFAYDNIDATGDGEEPMRKLLSQFAAANYTSLLHGSFETLFGRGGEFTLDLARKLSRRLLAHGVSGRLVEDELEQRIQTLEVRVQERDETIKSLNVSLNDLREWGRGFNRRGSRGRYR
;
A
#
# COMPACT_ATOMS: atom_id res chain seq x y z
N MET A 1 72.80 23.18 -1.74
CA MET A 1 72.61 22.22 -0.63
C MET A 1 71.85 22.87 0.53
N GLU A 2 70.69 23.47 0.28
CA GLU A 2 69.80 24.02 1.33
C GLU A 2 68.30 23.87 0.96
N LEU A 3 67.97 22.92 0.07
CA LEU A 3 66.58 22.62 -0.31
C LEU A 3 66.17 21.16 -0.05
N LEU A 4 67.05 20.34 0.52
CA LEU A 4 66.77 18.93 0.86
C LEU A 4 66.50 18.72 2.36
N THR A 5 66.79 19.70 3.22
CA THR A 5 66.62 19.56 4.68
C THR A 5 65.24 19.99 5.20
N THR A 6 64.39 20.56 4.36
CA THR A 6 63.03 20.99 4.75
C THR A 6 61.94 19.98 4.41
N PHE A 7 62.25 18.94 3.61
CA PHE A 7 61.27 17.90 3.23
C PHE A 7 61.22 16.73 4.23
N GLU A 8 62.34 16.41 4.91
CA GLU A 8 62.37 15.33 5.91
C GLU A 8 61.67 15.70 7.23
N LYS A 9 61.41 16.99 7.49
CA LYS A 9 60.73 17.41 8.72
C LYS A 9 59.19 17.31 8.67
N TYR A 10 58.62 17.03 7.50
CA TYR A 10 57.17 16.78 7.34
C TYR A 10 56.83 15.28 7.22
N CYS A 11 57.81 14.38 7.15
CA CYS A 11 57.58 12.93 7.09
C CYS A 11 57.37 12.24 8.45
N SER A 12 57.40 12.97 9.57
CA SER A 12 57.15 12.42 10.92
C SER A 12 55.72 12.64 11.44
N LEU A 13 54.83 13.19 10.62
CA LEU A 13 53.38 13.26 10.86
C LEU A 13 52.60 12.50 9.77
N SER A 14 53.15 11.38 9.30
CA SER A 14 52.40 10.38 8.51
C SER A 14 51.38 9.70 9.42
N LEU A 15 50.23 10.35 9.62
CA LEU A 15 49.00 9.58 9.82
C LEU A 15 48.83 8.70 8.58
N PRO A 16 48.56 7.40 8.72
CA PRO A 16 48.51 6.49 7.59
C PRO A 16 47.51 7.02 6.55
N LEU A 17 47.89 6.99 5.26
CA LEU A 17 47.01 7.33 4.12
C LEU A 17 45.65 6.61 4.17
N SER A 18 45.57 5.52 4.93
CA SER A 18 44.35 4.82 5.36
C SER A 18 43.28 5.73 6.00
N THR A 19 43.64 6.91 6.49
CA THR A 19 42.70 7.85 7.17
C THR A 19 41.97 8.78 6.20
N TYR A 20 42.48 8.94 4.96
CA TYR A 20 42.01 9.97 4.03
C TYR A 20 41.22 9.47 2.81
N LEU A 21 41.22 8.16 2.54
CA LEU A 21 40.43 7.54 1.49
C LEU A 21 39.91 6.15 1.94
N PRO A 22 38.70 6.05 2.54
CA PRO A 22 38.13 4.76 2.94
C PRO A 22 38.01 3.78 1.76
N GLU A 23 37.86 4.30 0.54
CA GLU A 23 37.71 3.54 -0.71
C GLU A 23 38.93 2.66 -1.07
N LEU A 24 40.15 3.03 -0.64
CA LEU A 24 41.35 2.24 -0.93
C LEU A 24 41.50 1.00 -0.03
N ARG A 25 40.75 0.91 1.07
CA ARG A 25 40.82 -0.22 2.00
C ARG A 25 40.19 -1.48 1.42
N PHE A 26 39.15 -1.33 0.60
CA PHE A 26 38.48 -2.48 -0.02
C PHE A 26 39.43 -3.24 -0.94
N PHE A 27 40.20 -2.53 -1.76
CA PHE A 27 41.15 -3.13 -2.71
C PHE A 27 42.34 -3.83 -2.04
N GLN A 28 42.62 -3.53 -0.77
CA GLN A 28 43.65 -4.21 0.02
C GLN A 28 43.09 -5.41 0.79
N SER A 29 41.77 -5.51 0.92
CA SER A 29 41.12 -6.63 1.59
C SER A 29 40.99 -7.82 0.65
N GLY A 30 41.14 -9.03 1.18
CA GLY A 30 40.85 -10.24 0.43
C GLY A 30 39.38 -10.33 0.03
N THR A 31 39.07 -11.17 -0.94
CA THR A 31 37.69 -11.44 -1.37
C THR A 31 37.13 -12.71 -0.74
N VAL A 32 35.81 -12.81 -0.75
CA VAL A 32 35.01 -13.99 -0.42
C VAL A 32 34.04 -14.22 -1.57
N THR A 33 33.74 -15.47 -1.90
CA THR A 33 32.80 -15.83 -2.96
C THR A 33 31.41 -16.04 -2.36
N ILE A 34 30.41 -15.32 -2.84
CA ILE A 34 29.01 -15.51 -2.47
C ILE A 34 28.32 -16.34 -3.55
N TYR A 35 27.63 -17.40 -3.14
CA TYR A 35 26.76 -18.19 -4.00
C TYR A 35 25.32 -17.70 -3.85
N ALA A 36 24.73 -17.17 -4.93
CA ALA A 36 23.38 -16.61 -4.92
C ALA A 36 22.42 -17.39 -5.83
N GLY A 37 21.15 -17.43 -5.44
CA GLY A 37 20.08 -18.06 -6.21
C GLY A 37 20.18 -19.58 -6.34
N LYS A 38 19.14 -20.19 -6.93
CA LYS A 38 19.08 -21.64 -7.20
C LYS A 38 20.13 -22.07 -8.21
N GLU A 39 20.52 -21.15 -9.10
CA GLU A 39 21.57 -21.29 -10.08
C GLU A 39 22.99 -21.25 -9.49
N ARG A 40 23.14 -20.95 -8.19
CA ARG A 40 24.41 -20.85 -7.48
C ARG A 40 25.39 -19.91 -8.18
N ARG A 41 24.94 -18.73 -8.59
CA ARG A 41 25.79 -17.74 -9.25
C ARG A 41 26.88 -17.26 -8.30
N GLU A 42 28.11 -17.25 -8.79
CA GLU A 42 29.29 -16.82 -8.03
C GLU A 42 29.49 -15.31 -8.12
N LEU A 43 29.58 -14.65 -6.96
CA LEU A 43 29.80 -13.22 -6.83
C LEU A 43 30.99 -12.98 -5.90
N ALA A 44 32.06 -12.36 -6.39
CA ALA A 44 33.23 -12.03 -5.59
C ALA A 44 33.03 -10.71 -4.83
N VAL A 45 33.20 -10.73 -3.51
CA VAL A 45 32.96 -9.57 -2.64
C VAL A 45 34.16 -9.33 -1.72
N HIS A 46 34.53 -8.06 -1.51
CA HIS A 46 35.61 -7.70 -0.60
C HIS A 46 35.19 -7.95 0.85
N LYS A 47 36.04 -8.66 1.62
CA LYS A 47 35.77 -8.98 3.03
C LYS A 47 35.56 -7.72 3.87
N ALA A 48 36.30 -6.66 3.59
CA ALA A 48 36.16 -5.39 4.31
C ALA A 48 34.74 -4.81 4.21
N ILE A 49 34.02 -5.02 3.11
CA ILE A 49 32.65 -4.54 2.97
C ILE A 49 31.68 -5.26 3.91
N LEU A 50 31.85 -6.56 4.08
CA LEU A 50 31.03 -7.34 5.01
C LEU A 50 31.34 -6.96 6.46
N SER A 51 32.62 -6.78 6.79
CA SER A 51 33.06 -6.34 8.13
C SER A 51 32.60 -4.91 8.45
N GLU A 52 32.60 -4.00 7.48
CA GLU A 52 32.20 -2.59 7.67
C GLU A 52 30.72 -2.34 7.37
N SER A 53 29.93 -3.40 7.15
CA SER A 53 28.50 -3.30 6.83
C SER A 53 27.66 -2.73 7.98
N GLY A 54 28.17 -2.80 9.22
CA GLY A 54 27.43 -2.49 10.45
C GLY A 54 26.49 -3.62 10.89
N SER A 55 26.46 -4.73 10.15
CA SER A 55 25.71 -5.94 10.54
C SER A 55 26.60 -6.90 11.34
N PRO A 56 26.19 -7.28 12.55
CA PRO A 56 26.87 -8.34 13.31
C PRO A 56 26.83 -9.70 12.59
N SER A 57 25.79 -9.96 11.79
CA SER A 57 25.66 -11.20 11.03
C SER A 57 26.70 -11.24 9.91
N LEU A 58 26.82 -10.18 9.13
CA LEU A 58 27.79 -10.13 8.02
C LEU A 58 29.24 -10.00 8.50
N GLN A 59 29.47 -9.30 9.62
CA GLN A 59 30.79 -9.22 10.25
C GLN A 59 31.33 -10.61 10.59
N LYS A 60 30.50 -11.45 11.21
CA LYS A 60 30.88 -12.83 11.54
C LYS A 60 31.25 -13.66 10.32
N LEU A 61 30.58 -13.46 9.18
CA LEU A 61 30.91 -14.16 7.94
C LEU A 61 32.30 -13.80 7.38
N ALA A 62 32.80 -12.61 7.70
CA ALA A 62 34.10 -12.13 7.25
C ALA A 62 35.22 -12.32 8.29
N GLU A 63 34.87 -12.49 9.56
CA GLU A 63 35.81 -12.68 10.66
C GLU A 63 36.36 -14.11 10.75
N PRO A 64 37.66 -14.27 11.07
CA PRO A 64 38.26 -15.59 11.23
C PRO A 64 37.60 -16.35 12.40
N GLY A 65 37.29 -17.63 12.18
CA GLY A 65 36.67 -18.50 13.17
C GLY A 65 35.32 -19.08 12.75
N TRP A 66 34.74 -18.56 11.66
CA TRP A 66 33.55 -19.12 11.03
C TRP A 66 33.93 -19.93 9.79
N ARG A 67 33.09 -20.93 9.47
CA ARG A 67 33.30 -21.83 8.32
C ARG A 67 33.46 -21.01 7.06
N GLU A 68 32.59 -20.04 6.86
CA GLU A 68 32.50 -19.16 5.70
C GLU A 68 33.77 -18.32 5.52
N SER A 69 34.33 -17.79 6.63
CA SER A 69 35.61 -17.07 6.57
C SER A 69 36.79 -18.01 6.26
N SER A 70 36.73 -19.28 6.66
CA SER A 70 37.81 -20.25 6.45
C SER A 70 37.78 -20.88 5.05
N GLU A 71 36.59 -21.18 4.55
CA GLU A 71 36.35 -21.72 3.21
C GLU A 71 36.39 -20.63 2.14
N GLY A 72 36.23 -19.36 2.55
CA GLY A 72 36.23 -18.23 1.63
C GLY A 72 34.95 -18.17 0.79
N CYS A 73 33.88 -18.82 1.24
CA CYS A 73 32.59 -18.80 0.56
C CYS A 73 31.41 -18.57 1.52
N ILE A 74 30.36 -17.93 1.00
CA ILE A 74 29.10 -17.68 1.71
C ILE A 74 27.96 -18.23 0.85
N ASP A 75 27.07 -19.01 1.46
CA ASP A 75 25.92 -19.62 0.79
C ASP A 75 24.64 -18.81 1.03
N TRP A 76 24.20 -18.07 0.01
CA TRP A 76 22.93 -17.37 -0.07
C TRP A 76 22.05 -17.91 -1.20
N THR A 77 22.15 -19.21 -1.50
CA THR A 77 21.37 -19.86 -2.57
C THR A 77 19.85 -19.85 -2.32
N HIS A 78 19.43 -19.62 -1.08
CA HIS A 78 18.04 -19.41 -0.69
C HIS A 78 17.50 -18.03 -1.11
N THR A 79 18.37 -17.04 -1.37
CA THR A 79 17.99 -15.69 -1.81
C THR A 79 18.18 -15.56 -3.33
N SER A 80 17.26 -14.88 -4.00
CA SER A 80 17.37 -14.63 -5.45
C SER A 80 18.64 -13.86 -5.79
N THR A 81 19.31 -14.22 -6.89
CA THR A 81 20.51 -13.50 -7.35
C THR A 81 20.28 -12.00 -7.53
N PRO A 82 19.18 -11.53 -8.15
CA PRO A 82 18.92 -10.09 -8.28
C PRO A 82 18.84 -9.38 -6.93
N THR A 83 18.32 -10.03 -5.88
CA THR A 83 18.27 -9.45 -4.54
C THR A 83 19.65 -9.40 -3.89
N VAL A 84 20.46 -10.46 -4.03
CA VAL A 84 21.85 -10.43 -3.57
C VAL A 84 22.64 -9.33 -4.28
N GLU A 85 22.51 -9.17 -5.60
CA GLU A 85 23.18 -8.09 -6.34
C GLU A 85 22.78 -6.70 -5.83
N ARG A 86 21.49 -6.47 -5.52
CA ARG A 86 21.02 -5.19 -4.95
C ARG A 86 21.58 -4.94 -3.56
N VAL A 87 21.60 -5.95 -2.70
CA VAL A 87 22.21 -5.87 -1.36
C VAL A 87 23.69 -5.53 -1.47
N LEU A 88 24.42 -6.22 -2.34
CA LEU A 88 25.84 -5.96 -2.54
C LEU A 88 26.07 -4.55 -3.08
N THR A 89 25.27 -4.12 -4.07
CA THR A 89 25.31 -2.75 -4.58
C THR A 89 25.12 -1.74 -3.46
N TRP A 90 24.17 -1.96 -2.55
CA TRP A 90 23.98 -1.11 -1.38
C TRP A 90 25.15 -1.15 -0.41
N LEU A 91 25.79 -2.29 -0.21
CA LEU A 91 26.96 -2.36 0.65
C LEU A 91 28.15 -1.54 0.10
N TYR A 92 28.32 -1.49 -1.22
CA TYR A 92 29.35 -0.67 -1.89
C TYR A 92 28.97 0.81 -1.99
N LEU A 93 27.77 1.10 -2.46
CA LEU A 93 27.36 2.43 -2.91
C LEU A 93 26.40 3.14 -1.93
N ARG A 94 25.96 2.43 -0.89
CA ARG A 94 24.88 2.85 0.03
C ARG A 94 23.56 3.13 -0.68
N ASP A 95 23.41 2.53 -1.85
CA ASP A 95 22.22 2.59 -2.67
C ASP A 95 22.10 1.34 -3.56
N TYR A 96 20.91 1.03 -4.08
CA TYR A 96 20.73 -0.06 -5.04
C TYR A 96 19.85 0.38 -6.21
N THR A 97 19.71 -0.41 -7.28
CA THR A 97 18.81 -0.06 -8.40
C THR A 97 17.53 -0.88 -8.33
N SER A 98 16.38 -0.20 -8.39
CA SER A 98 15.09 -0.87 -8.58
C SER A 98 15.01 -1.39 -10.02
N PRO A 99 14.46 -2.58 -10.29
CA PRO A 99 14.11 -2.93 -11.66
C PRO A 99 13.06 -1.95 -12.19
N ASP A 100 13.06 -1.74 -13.50
CA ASP A 100 12.03 -0.97 -14.17
C ASP A 100 10.72 -1.75 -14.23
N PRO A 101 9.56 -1.07 -14.22
CA PRO A 101 8.28 -1.69 -14.51
C PRO A 101 8.29 -2.42 -15.87
N ILE A 102 7.61 -3.55 -15.97
CA ILE A 102 7.54 -4.33 -17.22
C ILE A 102 6.32 -3.92 -18.03
N ARG A 103 6.49 -3.70 -19.34
CA ARG A 103 5.34 -3.41 -20.24
C ARG A 103 4.38 -4.60 -20.27
N ARG A 104 3.09 -4.35 -20.00
CA ARG A 104 2.02 -5.34 -20.11
C ARG A 104 1.80 -5.73 -21.57
N GLU A 105 1.81 -7.03 -21.83
CA GLU A 105 1.46 -7.59 -23.14
C GLU A 105 0.01 -7.22 -23.49
N GLY A 106 -0.21 -6.57 -24.63
CA GLY A 106 -1.54 -6.15 -25.09
C GLY A 106 -1.89 -4.66 -24.89
N SER A 107 -1.01 -3.84 -24.29
CA SER A 107 -1.18 -2.37 -24.32
C SER A 107 -0.88 -1.84 -25.73
N VAL A 108 -1.89 -1.86 -26.59
CA VAL A 108 -1.86 -1.19 -27.90
C VAL A 108 -1.61 0.30 -27.64
N ARG A 109 -0.60 0.86 -28.31
CA ARG A 109 -0.39 2.31 -28.37
C ARG A 109 -1.60 2.91 -29.07
N SER A 110 -2.48 3.58 -28.33
CA SER A 110 -3.37 4.58 -28.93
C SER A 110 -2.58 5.87 -29.11
N GLU A 111 -1.62 5.83 -30.02
CA GLU A 111 -1.09 7.02 -30.68
C GLU A 111 -1.73 7.03 -32.07
N GLU A 112 -2.33 8.15 -32.46
CA GLU A 112 -3.01 8.44 -33.74
C GLU A 112 -4.52 8.16 -33.83
N ALA A 113 -5.32 9.18 -33.46
CA ALA A 113 -6.55 9.54 -34.18
C ALA A 113 -6.93 11.01 -33.95
N ASP A 114 -5.98 11.93 -34.19
CA ASP A 114 -6.32 13.25 -34.70
C ASP A 114 -6.34 13.15 -36.23
N ASN A 115 -7.50 12.84 -36.80
CA ASN A 115 -7.89 13.28 -38.13
C ASN A 115 -9.42 13.21 -38.27
N ILE A 116 -10.01 14.40 -38.32
CA ILE A 116 -11.41 14.69 -38.63
C ILE A 116 -11.65 14.43 -40.12
N VAL A 117 -12.78 13.82 -40.50
CA VAL A 117 -13.79 14.36 -41.45
C VAL A 117 -14.76 13.27 -41.96
N ASP A 118 -16.05 13.59 -41.80
CA ASP A 118 -17.28 13.17 -42.51
C ASP A 118 -17.67 11.68 -42.63
N GLY A 119 -18.73 11.35 -41.89
CA GLY A 119 -20.08 11.40 -42.47
C GLY A 119 -20.48 10.25 -43.39
N GLN A 120 -21.17 9.25 -42.84
CA GLN A 120 -22.53 8.83 -43.24
C GLN A 120 -22.93 7.53 -42.53
N ASP A 121 -23.98 7.62 -41.73
CA ASP A 121 -24.97 6.55 -41.52
C ASP A 121 -26.19 6.88 -42.41
N PRO A 122 -27.18 5.97 -42.65
CA PRO A 122 -27.28 4.56 -42.24
C PRO A 122 -27.78 3.64 -43.38
N LYS A 123 -27.69 2.31 -43.21
CA LYS A 123 -28.71 1.42 -43.81
C LYS A 123 -28.95 0.12 -43.04
N VAL A 124 -30.12 0.11 -42.42
CA VAL A 124 -30.96 -1.02 -41.99
C VAL A 124 -30.86 -2.22 -42.93
N ARG A 125 -30.73 -3.42 -42.34
CA ARG A 125 -31.44 -4.63 -42.78
C ARG A 125 -31.61 -5.59 -41.60
N GLU A 126 -32.87 -5.71 -41.16
CA GLU A 126 -33.40 -6.90 -40.49
C GLU A 126 -33.23 -8.10 -41.42
N ASP A 127 -32.87 -9.25 -40.87
CA ASP A 127 -33.48 -10.53 -41.24
C ASP A 127 -33.34 -11.53 -40.08
N THR A 128 -34.49 -11.82 -39.48
CA THR A 128 -34.78 -12.95 -38.61
C THR A 128 -34.54 -14.29 -39.30
N GLN A 129 -33.88 -15.24 -38.63
CA GLN A 129 -34.34 -16.64 -38.68
C GLN A 129 -33.84 -17.49 -37.50
N SER A 130 -34.83 -18.11 -36.86
CA SER A 130 -34.77 -19.10 -35.78
C SER A 130 -34.21 -20.43 -36.28
N VAL A 131 -33.38 -21.13 -35.48
CA VAL A 131 -33.36 -22.60 -35.44
C VAL A 131 -33.13 -23.13 -34.03
N ALA A 132 -34.03 -24.05 -33.68
CA ALA A 132 -34.12 -25.02 -32.60
C ALA A 132 -32.84 -25.49 -31.89
N GLY A 133 -33.06 -25.83 -30.62
CA GLY A 133 -32.05 -26.34 -29.69
C GLY A 133 -31.61 -27.78 -29.91
N GLN A 134 -30.54 -28.11 -29.22
CA GLN A 134 -30.12 -29.49 -29.01
C GLN A 134 -29.40 -29.59 -27.67
N TYR A 135 -30.00 -30.39 -26.79
CA TYR A 135 -29.54 -30.76 -25.47
C TYR A 135 -28.47 -31.85 -25.65
N GLY A 136 -27.29 -31.63 -25.10
CA GLY A 136 -26.22 -32.63 -25.09
C GLY A 136 -26.42 -33.59 -23.93
N GLU A 137 -26.59 -34.87 -24.28
CA GLU A 137 -26.51 -36.03 -23.40
C GLU A 137 -25.13 -36.08 -22.72
N ILE A 138 -25.10 -36.26 -21.40
CA ILE A 138 -23.92 -36.76 -20.67
C ILE A 138 -24.31 -38.15 -20.17
N GLU A 139 -23.58 -39.14 -20.68
CA GLU A 139 -23.68 -40.54 -20.28
C GLU A 139 -23.26 -40.71 -18.82
N GLU A 140 -24.19 -41.27 -18.04
CA GLU A 140 -24.02 -41.68 -16.66
C GLU A 140 -23.44 -43.11 -16.65
N SER A 141 -22.14 -43.22 -16.38
CA SER A 141 -21.47 -44.51 -16.22
C SER A 141 -21.78 -45.08 -14.83
N ASN A 142 -22.57 -46.15 -14.82
CA ASN A 142 -22.85 -47.01 -13.66
C ASN A 142 -21.59 -47.79 -13.25
N GLU A 143 -21.11 -47.58 -12.03
CA GLU A 143 -20.22 -48.51 -11.34
C GLU A 143 -20.95 -49.22 -10.19
N ALA A 144 -20.71 -50.53 -10.10
CA ALA A 144 -21.48 -51.49 -9.35
C ALA A 144 -21.35 -51.33 -7.83
N VAL A 145 -22.49 -51.41 -7.14
CA VAL A 145 -22.59 -51.49 -5.68
C VAL A 145 -22.49 -52.97 -5.26
N GLU A 146 -21.40 -53.33 -4.57
CA GLU A 146 -21.29 -54.58 -3.82
C GLU A 146 -22.06 -54.49 -2.48
N PRO A 147 -22.59 -55.62 -1.97
CA PRO A 147 -23.56 -55.62 -0.87
C PRO A 147 -22.94 -55.47 0.53
N LEU A 148 -23.72 -54.78 1.38
CA LEU A 148 -23.46 -54.46 2.78
C LEU A 148 -23.08 -55.68 3.65
N ALA A 149 -21.97 -55.53 4.38
CA ALA A 149 -21.71 -56.25 5.62
C ALA A 149 -22.26 -55.46 6.81
N GLU A 150 -22.88 -56.19 7.75
CA GLU A 150 -23.51 -55.70 8.97
C GLU A 150 -22.59 -54.80 9.81
N ALA A 151 -23.06 -53.58 10.08
CA ALA A 151 -22.40 -52.62 10.95
C ALA A 151 -22.58 -53.02 12.42
N GLU A 152 -21.48 -53.37 13.09
CA GLU A 152 -21.41 -53.33 14.55
C GLU A 152 -21.61 -51.88 15.03
N ALA A 153 -22.44 -51.71 16.06
CA ALA A 153 -22.80 -50.43 16.64
C ALA A 153 -21.55 -49.70 17.16
N ALA A 154 -21.16 -48.62 16.48
CA ALA A 154 -20.17 -47.67 16.96
C ALA A 154 -20.70 -46.90 18.19
N PRO A 155 -19.86 -46.61 19.19
CA PRO A 155 -20.26 -45.83 20.36
C PRO A 155 -20.63 -44.39 19.96
N GLU A 156 -21.66 -43.85 20.60
CA GLU A 156 -22.12 -42.46 20.40
C GLU A 156 -20.95 -41.47 20.46
N PRO A 157 -20.88 -40.49 19.53
CA PRO A 157 -19.87 -39.45 19.59
C PRO A 157 -20.02 -38.64 20.89
N PRO A 158 -18.90 -38.24 21.53
CA PRO A 158 -18.95 -37.40 22.72
C PRO A 158 -19.69 -36.10 22.39
N PRO A 159 -20.43 -35.54 23.37
CA PRO A 159 -21.18 -34.30 23.18
C PRO A 159 -20.23 -33.21 22.67
N GLU A 160 -20.61 -32.58 21.56
CA GLU A 160 -19.90 -31.43 21.02
C GLU A 160 -19.74 -30.39 22.14
N PRO A 161 -18.52 -29.84 22.35
CA PRO A 161 -18.34 -28.79 23.33
C PRO A 161 -19.24 -27.62 22.95
N ASP A 162 -20.10 -27.25 23.89
CA ASP A 162 -20.92 -26.04 23.85
C ASP A 162 -19.98 -24.82 23.80
N TYR A 163 -19.65 -24.39 22.58
CA TYR A 163 -18.99 -23.12 22.30
C TYR A 163 -19.99 -22.00 22.59
N SER A 164 -20.35 -21.83 23.86
CA SER A 164 -20.96 -20.59 24.30
C SER A 164 -19.99 -19.47 23.98
N ASP A 165 -20.47 -18.53 23.15
CA ASP A 165 -19.85 -17.28 22.76
C ASP A 165 -19.49 -16.44 24.00
N VAL A 166 -18.41 -16.80 24.68
CA VAL A 166 -17.73 -15.87 25.57
C VAL A 166 -16.88 -15.02 24.66
N GLU A 167 -17.51 -14.05 23.98
CA GLU A 167 -16.81 -12.94 23.36
C GLU A 167 -15.84 -12.40 24.41
N ASP A 168 -14.55 -12.53 24.14
CA ASP A 168 -13.50 -12.01 25.01
C ASP A 168 -13.59 -10.48 24.96
N LEU A 169 -14.44 -9.94 25.83
CA LEU A 169 -14.69 -8.51 26.01
C LEU A 169 -13.37 -7.77 26.31
N GLU A 170 -12.38 -8.46 26.88
CA GLU A 170 -11.06 -7.92 27.13
C GLU A 170 -10.28 -7.74 25.82
N LEU A 171 -10.35 -8.72 24.91
CA LEU A 171 -9.80 -8.61 23.56
C LEU A 171 -10.53 -7.56 22.71
N GLN A 172 -11.86 -7.48 22.78
CA GLN A 172 -12.64 -6.43 22.10
C GLN A 172 -12.28 -5.02 22.62
N ASN A 173 -12.17 -4.85 23.94
CA ASN A 173 -11.79 -3.57 24.54
C ASN A 173 -10.34 -3.21 24.24
N ALA A 174 -9.41 -4.18 24.23
CA ALA A 174 -8.03 -3.95 23.80
C ALA A 174 -7.92 -3.55 22.32
N ILE A 175 -8.76 -4.13 21.46
CA ILE A 175 -8.89 -3.71 20.06
C ILE A 175 -9.45 -2.28 19.97
N LEU A 176 -10.50 -1.96 20.72
CA LEU A 176 -11.12 -0.62 20.74
C LEU A 176 -10.17 0.47 21.28
N ASP A 177 -9.42 0.18 22.35
CA ASP A 177 -8.46 1.11 22.94
C ASP A 177 -7.24 1.35 22.03
N SER A 178 -6.79 0.30 21.34
CA SER A 178 -5.78 0.40 20.26
C SER A 178 -6.28 1.20 19.04
N CYS A 179 -7.60 1.42 18.91
CA CYS A 179 -8.24 2.15 17.82
C CYS A 179 -8.43 3.65 18.06
N SER A 180 -7.73 4.26 19.02
CA SER A 180 -7.87 5.68 19.40
C SER A 180 -7.69 6.68 18.22
N GLN A 181 -8.84 7.07 17.65
CA GLN A 181 -9.23 8.31 16.96
C GLN A 181 -8.16 9.08 16.15
N ARG A 182 -7.46 8.44 15.21
CA ARG A 182 -6.74 9.18 14.16
C ARG A 182 -7.10 8.64 12.79
N PRO A 183 -7.34 9.50 11.78
CA PRO A 183 -7.43 9.04 10.39
C PRO A 183 -6.17 8.25 10.04
N LEU A 184 -6.32 7.30 9.10
CA LEU A 184 -5.20 6.49 8.59
C LEU A 184 -3.98 7.40 8.32
N THR A 185 -2.89 7.17 9.05
CA THR A 185 -1.64 7.91 8.86
C THR A 185 -1.22 7.85 7.39
N PRO A 186 -0.94 8.99 6.72
CA PRO A 186 -0.50 8.99 5.34
C PRO A 186 0.73 8.09 5.14
N LEU A 187 0.83 7.44 3.98
CA LEU A 187 1.89 6.45 3.68
C LEU A 187 3.30 6.96 3.98
N GLY A 188 3.59 8.22 3.65
CA GLY A 188 4.91 8.84 3.90
C GLY A 188 5.24 9.09 5.37
N THR A 189 4.30 8.84 6.28
CA THR A 189 4.47 9.03 7.73
C THR A 189 4.14 7.79 8.54
N CYS A 190 3.55 6.76 7.92
CA CYS A 190 3.08 5.57 8.65
C CYS A 190 4.21 4.73 9.27
N VAL A 191 5.39 4.76 8.65
CA VAL A 191 6.62 4.10 9.12
C VAL A 191 7.60 5.07 9.79
N GLY A 192 7.29 6.37 9.84
CA GLY A 192 8.18 7.37 10.44
C GLY A 192 9.44 7.68 9.64
N LEU A 193 9.50 7.29 8.36
CA LEU A 193 10.62 7.54 7.45
C LEU A 193 10.27 8.66 6.46
N PRO A 194 11.15 9.65 6.25
CA PRO A 194 10.95 10.65 5.20
C PRO A 194 11.03 9.99 3.82
N PRO A 195 10.29 10.49 2.81
CA PRO A 195 10.41 9.99 1.44
C PRO A 195 11.84 10.20 0.91
N VAL A 196 12.34 9.24 0.15
CA VAL A 196 13.62 9.40 -0.57
C VAL A 196 13.41 10.44 -1.66
N THR A 197 14.24 11.49 -1.64
CA THR A 197 14.48 12.32 -2.81
C THR A 197 15.37 11.52 -3.76
N THR A 198 14.76 10.90 -4.77
CA THR A 198 15.42 10.14 -5.87
C THR A 198 16.17 11.06 -6.85
N THR A 199 16.74 12.17 -6.38
CA THR A 199 17.65 12.97 -7.21
C THR A 199 19.04 12.34 -7.15
N TYR A 200 19.28 11.34 -8.00
CA TYR A 200 20.62 10.81 -8.20
C TYR A 200 21.44 11.87 -8.94
N LYS A 201 22.27 12.61 -8.20
CA LYS A 201 23.37 13.36 -8.81
C LYS A 201 24.52 12.39 -9.01
N THR A 202 24.58 11.76 -10.17
CA THR A 202 25.79 11.06 -10.58
C THR A 202 26.78 12.07 -11.16
N ALA A 203 28.07 11.72 -11.21
CA ALA A 203 29.07 12.56 -11.89
C ALA A 203 28.75 12.76 -13.40
N ALA A 204 27.81 11.99 -13.96
CA ALA A 204 27.32 12.08 -15.33
C ALA A 204 26.06 12.97 -15.50
N GLY A 205 25.48 13.50 -14.42
CA GLY A 205 24.30 14.37 -14.47
C GLY A 205 23.14 13.92 -13.58
N LEU A 206 22.04 14.68 -13.65
CA LEU A 206 20.73 14.34 -13.06
C LEU A 206 20.09 13.26 -13.93
N PHE A 207 19.90 12.06 -13.38
CA PHE A 207 18.99 11.09 -13.97
C PHE A 207 17.56 11.50 -13.60
N GLU A 208 16.75 11.88 -14.59
CA GLU A 208 15.31 12.04 -14.39
C GLU A 208 14.69 10.65 -14.22
N GLU A 209 13.77 10.54 -13.26
CA GLU A 209 13.00 9.32 -13.04
C GLU A 209 12.11 9.09 -14.28
N GLU A 210 12.35 8.03 -15.05
CA GLU A 210 11.45 7.69 -16.17
C GLU A 210 10.03 7.44 -15.61
N GLU A 211 9.06 8.20 -16.11
CA GLU A 211 7.66 8.00 -15.78
C GLU A 211 7.10 6.86 -16.62
N PHE A 212 6.81 5.73 -15.97
CA PHE A 212 6.18 4.58 -16.61
C PHE A 212 4.65 4.63 -16.42
N PRO A 213 3.86 4.74 -17.52
CA PRO A 213 2.40 4.78 -17.45
C PRO A 213 1.81 3.55 -16.75
N ILE A 214 1.06 3.78 -15.67
CA ILE A 214 0.57 2.74 -14.76
C ILE A 214 -0.34 1.72 -15.45
N HIS A 215 -1.06 2.12 -16.50
CA HIS A 215 -1.93 1.23 -17.27
C HIS A 215 -1.15 0.30 -18.21
N SER A 216 -0.01 0.77 -18.74
CA SER A 216 0.81 0.02 -19.70
C SER A 216 1.92 -0.80 -19.05
N PHE A 217 2.25 -0.54 -17.77
CA PHE A 217 3.37 -1.16 -17.09
C PHE A 217 2.99 -1.81 -15.75
N SER A 218 3.52 -3.02 -15.53
CA SER A 218 3.41 -3.78 -14.29
C SER A 218 4.48 -3.36 -13.30
N TYR A 219 4.04 -3.05 -12.07
CA TYR A 219 4.93 -2.65 -10.97
C TYR A 219 5.29 -3.82 -10.04
N ARG A 220 4.88 -5.04 -10.41
CA ARG A 220 5.16 -6.28 -9.68
C ARG A 220 6.63 -6.45 -9.34
N GLU A 221 7.52 -6.35 -10.33
CA GLU A 221 8.96 -6.56 -10.12
C GLU A 221 9.60 -5.49 -9.21
N PRO A 222 9.34 -4.18 -9.42
CA PRO A 222 9.77 -3.16 -8.46
C PRO A 222 9.34 -3.43 -7.02
N LEU A 223 8.06 -3.79 -6.82
CA LEU A 223 7.53 -4.08 -5.49
C LEU A 223 8.21 -5.30 -4.87
N LEU A 224 8.36 -6.38 -5.64
CA LEU A 224 8.99 -7.62 -5.19
C LEU A 224 10.45 -7.36 -4.79
N ALA A 225 11.18 -6.60 -5.61
CA ALA A 225 12.57 -6.25 -5.32
C ALA A 225 12.70 -5.51 -3.97
N HIS A 226 11.82 -4.58 -3.66
CA HIS A 226 11.88 -3.84 -2.39
C HIS A 226 11.57 -4.73 -1.18
N VAL A 227 10.57 -5.61 -1.27
CA VAL A 227 10.21 -6.49 -0.15
C VAL A 227 11.26 -7.59 0.07
N GLU A 228 11.84 -8.15 -1.00
CA GLU A 228 12.94 -9.12 -0.89
C GLU A 228 14.19 -8.49 -0.26
N VAL A 229 14.59 -7.31 -0.74
CA VAL A 229 15.73 -6.56 -0.18
C VAL A 229 15.48 -6.19 1.29
N TYR A 230 14.25 -5.81 1.63
CA TYR A 230 13.88 -5.55 3.01
C TYR A 230 13.98 -6.81 3.89
N SER A 231 13.43 -7.94 3.42
CA SER A 231 13.50 -9.23 4.13
C SER A 231 14.96 -9.65 4.35
N PHE A 232 15.81 -9.54 3.33
CA PHE A 232 17.25 -9.78 3.46
C PHE A 232 17.90 -8.84 4.50
N GLY A 233 17.58 -7.55 4.41
CA GLY A 233 18.07 -6.54 5.34
C GLY A 233 17.63 -6.81 6.78
N LYS A 234 16.43 -7.39 6.98
CA LYS A 234 15.95 -7.81 8.29
C LYS A 234 16.71 -9.03 8.81
N TYR A 235 16.84 -10.07 7.98
CA TYR A 235 17.56 -11.30 8.32
C TYR A 235 19.01 -11.04 8.74
N HIS A 236 19.68 -10.10 8.06
CA HIS A 236 21.05 -9.70 8.37
C HIS A 236 21.17 -8.45 9.24
N PHE A 237 20.10 -7.93 9.86
CA PHE A 237 20.15 -6.76 10.74
C PHE A 237 20.75 -5.47 10.10
N LEU A 238 20.57 -5.30 8.79
CA LEU A 238 20.98 -4.11 8.03
C LEU A 238 19.89 -3.03 8.08
N ARG A 239 19.85 -2.28 9.18
CA ARG A 239 18.81 -1.25 9.39
C ARG A 239 18.76 -0.19 8.30
N GLY A 240 19.91 0.32 7.85
CA GLY A 240 19.95 1.31 6.77
C GLY A 240 19.41 0.79 5.43
N LEU A 241 19.55 -0.51 5.16
CA LEU A 241 18.98 -1.15 3.97
C LEU A 241 17.47 -1.33 4.10
N GLN A 242 17.00 -1.71 5.30
CA GLN A 242 15.57 -1.79 5.61
C GLN A 242 14.90 -0.43 5.40
N ASP A 243 15.47 0.65 5.95
CA ASP A 243 14.95 2.01 5.81
C ASP A 243 14.88 2.44 4.33
N LEU A 244 15.96 2.21 3.56
CA LEU A 244 15.99 2.53 2.13
C LEU A 244 14.95 1.73 1.34
N ALA A 245 14.80 0.43 1.63
CA ALA A 245 13.81 -0.41 0.96
C ALA A 245 12.37 0.01 1.28
N LEU A 246 12.08 0.39 2.52
CA LEU A 246 10.78 0.97 2.90
C LEU A 246 10.50 2.28 2.18
N GLN A 247 11.49 3.16 2.10
CA GLN A 247 11.32 4.44 1.43
C GLN A 247 11.01 4.26 -0.07
N ARG A 248 11.73 3.34 -0.73
CA ARG A 248 11.49 3.01 -2.14
C ARG A 248 10.15 2.31 -2.33
N MET A 249 9.77 1.39 -1.43
CA MET A 249 8.44 0.80 -1.41
C MET A 249 7.34 1.88 -1.33
N ILE A 250 7.48 2.90 -0.47
CA ILE A 250 6.54 4.02 -0.39
C ILE A 250 6.42 4.75 -1.72
N VAL A 251 7.55 5.03 -2.38
CA VAL A 251 7.57 5.72 -3.69
C VAL A 251 6.90 4.85 -4.76
N THR A 252 7.22 3.56 -4.82
CA THR A 252 6.65 2.61 -5.78
C THR A 252 5.14 2.42 -5.56
N LEU A 253 4.69 2.26 -4.32
CA LEU A 253 3.26 2.14 -3.98
C LEU A 253 2.45 3.37 -4.38
N ARG A 254 3.01 4.58 -4.32
CA ARG A 254 2.33 5.82 -4.76
C ARG A 254 2.09 5.86 -6.27
N LYS A 255 2.84 5.08 -7.05
CA LYS A 255 2.66 4.93 -8.50
C LYS A 255 1.62 3.86 -8.85
N ILE A 256 0.99 3.19 -7.89
CA ILE A 256 0.01 2.14 -8.18
C ILE A 256 -1.39 2.71 -8.20
N ASP A 257 -2.13 2.40 -9.28
CA ASP A 257 -3.56 2.65 -9.38
C ASP A 257 -4.36 1.38 -9.08
N CYS A 258 -4.95 1.32 -7.89
CA CYS A 258 -5.76 0.19 -7.43
C CYS A 258 -7.13 0.06 -8.13
N SER A 259 -7.53 1.02 -8.98
CA SER A 259 -8.75 0.90 -9.78
C SER A 259 -8.62 -0.16 -10.88
N VAL A 260 -7.39 -0.43 -11.32
CA VAL A 260 -7.07 -1.38 -12.39
C VAL A 260 -7.02 -2.80 -11.84
N LYS A 261 -7.55 -3.77 -12.61
CA LYS A 261 -7.59 -5.19 -12.22
C LYS A 261 -6.21 -5.74 -11.80
N TYR A 262 -5.16 -5.41 -12.54
CA TYR A 262 -3.80 -5.95 -12.32
C TYR A 262 -3.21 -5.56 -10.97
N ALA A 263 -3.53 -4.37 -10.44
CA ALA A 263 -3.00 -3.94 -9.15
C ALA A 263 -3.41 -4.88 -8.01
N ARG A 264 -4.57 -5.55 -8.11
CA ARG A 264 -5.05 -6.50 -7.09
C ARG A 264 -4.24 -7.79 -7.07
N GLU A 265 -3.87 -8.29 -8.24
CA GLU A 265 -3.04 -9.50 -8.40
C GLU A 265 -1.62 -9.21 -7.94
N GLU A 266 -1.02 -8.12 -8.45
CA GLU A 266 0.34 -7.70 -8.10
C GLU A 266 0.47 -7.44 -6.58
N LEU A 267 -0.45 -6.69 -5.97
CA LEU A 267 -0.38 -6.42 -4.53
C LEU A 267 -0.66 -7.66 -3.67
N GLY A 268 -1.54 -8.56 -4.12
CA GLY A 268 -1.84 -9.80 -3.41
C GLY A 268 -0.58 -10.64 -3.21
N GLU A 269 0.17 -10.89 -4.29
CA GLU A 269 1.42 -11.65 -4.25
C GLU A 269 2.48 -11.01 -3.33
N ILE A 270 2.60 -9.67 -3.38
CA ILE A 270 3.58 -8.93 -2.57
C ILE A 270 3.21 -8.99 -1.07
N ILE A 271 1.92 -8.90 -0.75
CA ILE A 271 1.43 -9.02 0.62
C ILE A 271 1.64 -10.44 1.13
N GLU A 272 1.30 -11.46 0.36
CA GLU A 272 1.56 -12.86 0.74
C GLU A 272 3.04 -13.09 1.01
N PHE A 273 3.91 -12.67 0.08
CA PHE A 273 5.35 -12.78 0.28
C PHE A 273 5.81 -12.09 1.57
N ALA A 274 5.34 -10.86 1.83
CA ALA A 274 5.72 -10.11 3.02
C ALA A 274 5.30 -10.81 4.31
N TYR A 275 4.08 -11.34 4.37
CA TYR A 275 3.58 -12.02 5.57
C TYR A 275 4.21 -13.41 5.75
N ASP A 276 4.59 -14.09 4.68
CA ASP A 276 5.26 -15.40 4.76
C ASP A 276 6.75 -15.30 5.14
N ASN A 277 7.44 -14.19 4.80
CA ASN A 277 8.91 -14.09 4.92
C ASN A 277 9.40 -13.03 5.93
N ILE A 278 8.51 -12.25 6.53
CA ILE A 278 8.88 -11.17 7.45
C ILE A 278 8.06 -11.32 8.71
N ASP A 279 8.65 -11.82 9.81
CA ASP A 279 7.91 -12.02 11.06
C ASP A 279 7.44 -10.72 11.72
N ALA A 280 6.33 -10.77 12.46
CA ALA A 280 5.91 -9.68 13.33
C ALA A 280 7.00 -9.33 14.36
N THR A 281 7.16 -8.04 14.67
CA THR A 281 8.24 -7.59 15.57
C THR A 281 7.72 -7.52 17.01
N GLY A 282 7.67 -8.65 17.72
CA GLY A 282 7.22 -8.69 19.12
C GLY A 282 5.93 -7.90 19.35
N ASP A 283 5.95 -6.97 20.30
CA ASP A 283 4.80 -6.12 20.68
C ASP A 283 4.47 -5.00 19.67
N GLY A 284 5.25 -4.84 18.60
CA GLY A 284 5.13 -3.75 17.62
C GLY A 284 4.67 -4.19 16.23
N GLU A 285 3.93 -3.31 15.53
CA GLU A 285 3.63 -3.50 14.10
C GLU A 285 4.94 -3.45 13.28
N GLU A 286 5.21 -4.53 12.57
CA GLU A 286 6.37 -4.66 11.67
C GLU A 286 6.29 -3.59 10.54
N PRO A 287 7.33 -2.79 10.29
CA PRO A 287 7.28 -1.65 9.37
C PRO A 287 6.79 -1.92 7.94
N MET A 288 7.23 -3.01 7.31
CA MET A 288 6.84 -3.37 5.93
C MET A 288 5.40 -3.88 5.90
N ARG A 289 5.02 -4.78 6.82
CA ARG A 289 3.64 -5.26 6.98
C ARG A 289 2.69 -4.10 7.30
N LYS A 290 3.11 -3.17 8.16
CA LYS A 290 2.37 -1.95 8.48
C LYS A 290 2.14 -1.09 7.24
N LEU A 291 3.19 -0.87 6.44
CA LEU A 291 3.08 -0.09 5.20
C LEU A 291 2.09 -0.72 4.22
N LEU A 292 2.21 -2.03 3.98
CA LEU A 292 1.35 -2.75 3.04
C LEU A 292 -0.11 -2.81 3.51
N SER A 293 -0.35 -3.16 4.77
CA SER A 293 -1.70 -3.16 5.35
C SER A 293 -2.32 -1.76 5.41
N GLN A 294 -1.51 -0.71 5.62
CA GLN A 294 -1.94 0.68 5.54
C GLN A 294 -2.34 1.08 4.12
N PHE A 295 -1.54 0.71 3.12
CA PHE A 295 -1.83 0.95 1.71
C PHE A 295 -3.11 0.23 1.28
N ALA A 296 -3.27 -1.02 1.68
CA ALA A 296 -4.47 -1.81 1.42
C ALA A 296 -5.71 -1.19 2.09
N ALA A 297 -5.62 -0.76 3.35
CA ALA A 297 -6.73 -0.11 4.06
C ALA A 297 -7.14 1.23 3.42
N ALA A 298 -6.18 2.00 2.90
CA ALA A 298 -6.47 3.25 2.19
C ALA A 298 -7.22 3.00 0.88
N ASN A 299 -6.84 1.96 0.13
CA ASN A 299 -7.38 1.62 -1.18
C ASN A 299 -8.43 0.49 -1.16
N TYR A 300 -8.94 0.13 0.03
CA TYR A 300 -9.73 -1.08 0.25
C TYR A 300 -10.92 -1.20 -0.69
N THR A 301 -11.67 -0.12 -0.92
CA THR A 301 -12.84 -0.11 -1.82
C THR A 301 -12.48 -0.45 -3.27
N SER A 302 -11.30 -0.05 -3.74
CA SER A 302 -10.84 -0.36 -5.09
C SER A 302 -10.27 -1.78 -5.20
N LEU A 303 -9.76 -2.30 -4.08
CA LEU A 303 -9.19 -3.64 -3.96
C LEU A 303 -10.22 -4.73 -3.66
N LEU A 304 -11.45 -4.40 -3.27
CA LEU A 304 -12.47 -5.32 -2.72
C LEU A 304 -13.03 -6.39 -3.68
N HIS A 305 -12.29 -6.84 -4.68
CA HIS A 305 -12.75 -7.85 -5.65
C HIS A 305 -11.58 -8.73 -6.13
N GLY A 306 -11.90 -9.95 -6.57
CA GLY A 306 -10.93 -10.83 -7.23
C GLY A 306 -9.90 -11.43 -6.25
N SER A 307 -8.63 -11.44 -6.62
CA SER A 307 -7.54 -12.06 -5.83
C SER A 307 -7.41 -11.52 -4.41
N PHE A 308 -7.74 -10.24 -4.22
CA PHE A 308 -7.66 -9.61 -2.91
C PHE A 308 -8.81 -10.05 -1.99
N GLU A 309 -9.99 -10.35 -2.53
CA GLU A 309 -11.12 -10.92 -1.78
C GLU A 309 -10.80 -12.33 -1.31
N THR A 310 -10.16 -13.15 -2.16
CA THR A 310 -9.69 -14.49 -1.77
C THR A 310 -8.62 -14.41 -0.69
N LEU A 311 -7.69 -13.45 -0.79
CA LEU A 311 -6.67 -13.19 0.24
C LEU A 311 -7.32 -12.80 1.57
N PHE A 312 -8.31 -11.91 1.54
CA PHE A 312 -9.03 -11.47 2.73
C PHE A 312 -9.82 -12.62 3.38
N GLY A 313 -10.56 -13.39 2.57
CA GLY A 313 -11.39 -14.51 3.01
C GLY A 313 -10.60 -15.70 3.57
N ARG A 314 -9.36 -15.90 3.13
CA ARG A 314 -8.44 -16.90 3.72
C ARG A 314 -8.11 -16.60 5.18
N GLY A 315 -8.19 -15.33 5.58
CA GLY A 315 -7.81 -14.88 6.92
C GLY A 315 -6.29 -14.84 7.13
N GLY A 316 -5.87 -14.81 8.40
CA GLY A 316 -4.47 -14.72 8.81
C GLY A 316 -4.08 -13.33 9.33
N GLU A 317 -2.79 -13.15 9.61
CA GLU A 317 -2.26 -11.95 10.25
C GLU A 317 -2.49 -10.68 9.41
N PHE A 318 -2.42 -10.78 8.08
CA PHE A 318 -2.73 -9.68 7.19
C PHE A 318 -4.18 -9.19 7.33
N THR A 319 -5.14 -10.12 7.32
CA THR A 319 -6.56 -9.80 7.48
C THR A 319 -6.83 -9.14 8.83
N LEU A 320 -6.16 -9.58 9.90
CA LEU A 320 -6.25 -8.94 11.22
C LEU A 320 -5.70 -7.50 11.20
N ASP A 321 -4.52 -7.28 10.60
CA ASP A 321 -3.92 -5.94 10.51
C ASP A 321 -4.78 -4.99 9.67
N LEU A 322 -5.36 -5.50 8.58
CA LEU A 322 -6.27 -4.76 7.72
C LEU A 322 -7.59 -4.45 8.43
N ALA A 323 -8.21 -5.43 9.09
CA ALA A 323 -9.46 -5.26 9.83
C ALA A 323 -9.31 -4.22 10.95
N ARG A 324 -8.20 -4.25 11.71
CA ARG A 324 -7.89 -3.21 12.71
C ARG A 324 -7.78 -1.82 12.09
N LYS A 325 -7.18 -1.70 10.91
CA LYS A 325 -7.06 -0.41 10.19
C LYS A 325 -8.40 0.08 9.63
N LEU A 326 -9.22 -0.82 9.11
CA LEU A 326 -10.58 -0.50 8.65
C LEU A 326 -11.49 -0.12 9.81
N SER A 327 -11.43 -0.84 10.93
CA SER A 327 -12.16 -0.50 12.16
C SER A 327 -11.80 0.91 12.64
N ARG A 328 -10.49 1.24 12.74
CA ARG A 328 -10.02 2.61 13.04
C ARG A 328 -10.59 3.65 12.09
N ARG A 329 -10.57 3.36 10.80
CA ARG A 329 -11.11 4.26 9.76
C ARG A 329 -12.62 4.46 9.92
N LEU A 330 -13.38 3.39 10.16
CA LEU A 330 -14.83 3.45 10.37
C LEU A 330 -15.18 4.21 11.64
N LEU A 331 -14.47 3.97 12.75
CA LEU A 331 -14.64 4.70 14.00
C LEU A 331 -14.33 6.19 13.83
N ALA A 332 -13.25 6.54 13.13
CA ALA A 332 -12.90 7.93 12.84
C ALA A 332 -13.97 8.64 11.99
N HIS A 333 -14.54 7.97 10.99
CA HIS A 333 -15.62 8.52 10.17
C HIS A 333 -16.97 8.57 10.90
N GLY A 334 -17.27 7.60 11.78
CA GLY A 334 -18.49 7.60 12.59
C GLY A 334 -18.52 8.75 13.61
N VAL A 335 -17.37 9.11 14.18
CA VAL A 335 -17.24 10.30 15.05
C VAL A 335 -17.47 11.59 14.25
N SER A 336 -16.97 11.65 13.00
CA SER A 336 -17.26 12.79 12.11
C SER A 336 -18.73 12.85 11.69
N GLY A 337 -19.40 11.70 11.52
CA GLY A 337 -20.82 11.63 11.18
C GLY A 337 -21.70 12.23 12.27
N ARG A 338 -21.50 11.82 13.53
CA ARG A 338 -22.27 12.36 14.66
C ARG A 338 -22.08 13.86 14.85
N LEU A 339 -20.85 14.38 14.71
CA LEU A 339 -20.60 15.82 14.81
C LEU A 339 -21.29 16.62 13.69
N VAL A 340 -21.37 16.05 12.49
CA VAL A 340 -22.08 16.67 11.35
C VAL A 340 -23.59 16.58 11.54
N GLU A 341 -24.10 15.48 12.08
CA GLU A 341 -25.52 15.32 12.46
C GLU A 341 -25.92 16.37 13.51
N ASP A 342 -25.12 16.55 14.56
CA ASP A 342 -25.35 17.57 15.61
C ASP A 342 -25.35 18.99 15.03
N GLU A 343 -24.41 19.32 14.10
CA GLU A 343 -24.37 20.62 13.42
C GLU A 343 -25.61 20.84 12.53
N LEU A 344 -26.04 19.79 11.81
CA LEU A 344 -27.23 19.83 10.97
C LEU A 344 -28.50 20.01 11.80
N GLU A 345 -28.65 19.30 12.90
CA GLU A 345 -29.77 19.48 13.84
C GLU A 345 -29.81 20.91 14.39
N GLN A 346 -28.66 21.47 14.79
CA GLN A 346 -28.59 22.85 15.26
C GLN A 346 -29.00 23.86 14.16
N ARG A 347 -28.59 23.62 12.92
CA ARG A 347 -28.99 24.45 11.76
C ARG A 347 -30.48 24.35 11.47
N ILE A 348 -31.05 23.15 11.54
CA ILE A 348 -32.49 22.92 11.36
C ILE A 348 -33.28 23.70 12.42
N GLN A 349 -32.93 23.56 13.71
CA GLN A 349 -33.58 24.31 14.78
C GLN A 349 -33.46 25.83 14.60
N THR A 350 -32.29 26.31 14.17
CA THR A 350 -32.07 27.74 13.88
C THR A 350 -32.97 28.23 12.73
N LEU A 351 -33.12 27.42 11.69
CA LEU A 351 -33.98 27.75 10.55
C LEU A 351 -35.46 27.73 10.94
N GLU A 352 -35.89 26.78 11.75
CA GLU A 352 -37.27 26.70 12.26
C GLU A 352 -37.67 27.95 13.05
N VAL A 353 -36.81 28.41 13.96
CA VAL A 353 -37.03 29.66 14.71
C VAL A 353 -37.16 30.85 13.76
N ARG A 354 -36.28 30.97 12.76
CA ARG A 354 -36.34 32.07 11.78
C ARG A 354 -37.60 32.02 10.91
N VAL A 355 -38.08 30.82 10.56
CA VAL A 355 -39.34 30.66 9.83
C VAL A 355 -40.50 31.13 10.69
N GLN A 356 -40.54 30.75 11.97
CA GLN A 356 -41.57 31.17 12.91
C GLN A 356 -41.63 32.70 13.11
N GLU A 357 -40.47 33.35 13.26
CA GLU A 357 -40.39 34.82 13.36
C GLU A 357 -40.94 35.52 12.12
N ARG A 358 -40.65 34.97 10.92
CA ARG A 358 -41.16 35.52 9.66
C ARG A 358 -42.67 35.31 9.53
N ASP A 359 -43.19 34.18 9.98
CA ASP A 359 -44.63 33.93 10.00
C ASP A 359 -45.38 34.88 10.94
N GLU A 360 -44.82 35.16 12.11
CA GLU A 360 -45.34 36.17 13.03
C GLU A 360 -45.33 37.58 12.41
N THR A 361 -44.25 37.91 11.70
CA THR A 361 -44.14 39.18 10.97
C THR A 361 -45.19 39.28 9.86
N ILE A 362 -45.37 38.22 9.07
CA ILE A 362 -46.39 38.15 8.01
C ILE A 362 -47.79 38.30 8.60
N LYS A 363 -48.09 37.61 9.71
CA LYS A 363 -49.37 37.75 10.43
C LYS A 363 -49.61 39.19 10.87
N SER A 364 -48.62 39.83 11.48
CA SER A 364 -48.71 41.24 11.94
C SER A 364 -48.94 42.22 10.78
N LEU A 365 -48.21 42.05 9.67
CA LEU A 365 -48.39 42.87 8.47
C LEU A 365 -49.77 42.66 7.83
N ASN A 366 -50.28 41.42 7.80
CA ASN A 366 -51.61 41.13 7.28
C ASN A 366 -52.72 41.77 8.12
N VAL A 367 -52.59 41.78 9.45
CA VAL A 367 -53.52 42.52 10.33
C VAL A 367 -53.46 44.01 10.01
N SER A 368 -52.27 44.59 9.94
CA SER A 368 -52.08 46.01 9.62
C SER A 368 -52.66 46.39 8.24
N LEU A 369 -52.50 45.53 7.23
CA LEU A 369 -53.08 45.73 5.90
C LEU A 369 -54.61 45.64 5.92
N ASN A 370 -55.18 44.73 6.70
CA ASN A 370 -56.63 44.63 6.86
C ASN A 370 -57.18 45.88 7.56
N ASP A 371 -56.53 46.36 8.61
CA ASP A 371 -56.92 47.59 9.29
C ASP A 371 -56.92 48.77 8.30
N LEU A 372 -55.84 48.96 7.53
CA LEU A 372 -55.77 50.00 6.50
C LEU A 372 -56.88 49.85 5.44
N ARG A 373 -57.22 48.63 5.05
CA ARG A 373 -58.30 48.34 4.09
C ARG A 373 -59.67 48.69 4.67
N GLU A 374 -59.90 48.45 5.96
CA GLU A 374 -61.13 48.84 6.66
C GLU A 374 -61.26 50.37 6.78
N TRP A 375 -60.16 51.05 7.13
CA TRP A 375 -60.10 52.52 7.13
C TRP A 375 -60.45 53.12 5.76
N GLY A 376 -59.94 52.54 4.67
CA GLY A 376 -60.23 53.00 3.31
C GLY A 376 -61.71 52.87 2.89
N ARG A 377 -62.47 51.92 3.45
CA ARG A 377 -63.91 51.76 3.15
C ARG A 377 -64.77 52.87 3.79
N GLY A 378 -64.28 53.54 4.83
CA GLY A 378 -65.00 54.64 5.50
C GLY A 378 -65.09 55.93 4.69
N PHE A 379 -64.13 56.18 3.79
CA PHE A 379 -64.06 57.45 3.04
C PHE A 379 -64.98 57.51 1.81
N ASN A 380 -65.42 56.39 1.25
CA ASN A 380 -66.27 56.37 0.05
C ASN A 380 -67.77 56.65 0.27
N ARG A 381 -68.21 56.97 1.50
CA ARG A 381 -69.64 57.28 1.79
C ARG A 381 -70.00 58.78 1.86
N ARG A 382 -69.06 59.71 1.70
CA ARG A 382 -69.34 61.17 1.80
C ARG A 382 -69.33 61.97 0.49
N GLY A 383 -69.19 61.32 -0.67
CA GLY A 383 -69.03 62.00 -1.96
C GLY A 383 -70.24 62.06 -2.90
N SER A 384 -71.48 61.83 -2.45
CA SER A 384 -72.66 61.92 -3.33
C SER A 384 -73.81 62.68 -2.67
N ARG A 385 -73.59 63.97 -2.38
CA ARG A 385 -74.68 64.94 -2.19
C ARG A 385 -74.32 66.26 -2.88
N GLY A 386 -74.84 66.41 -4.09
CA GLY A 386 -75.23 67.68 -4.69
C GLY A 386 -74.15 68.42 -5.48
N ARG A 387 -74.40 68.64 -6.77
CA ARG A 387 -74.98 69.89 -7.30
C ARG A 387 -74.93 69.91 -8.83
N TYR A 388 -75.84 70.72 -9.37
CA TYR A 388 -76.00 71.19 -10.76
C TYR A 388 -76.79 70.26 -11.69
N ARG A 389 -77.77 70.73 -12.45
CA ARG A 389 -78.59 71.95 -12.45
C ARG A 389 -79.76 71.67 -13.39
#